data_AF-A0A2D5RWK5-F1
#
_entry.id   AF-A0A2D5RWK5-F1
#
_cell.length_a   1.000
_cell.length_b   1.000
_cell.length_c   1.000
_cell.angle_alpha   90.00
_cell.angle_beta   90.00
_cell.angle_gamma   90.00
#
_symmetry.space_group_name_H-M   'P 1'
#
loop_
_entity.id
_entity.type
_entity.pdbx_description
1 polymer ?
#
loop_
_entity_poly.entity_id
_entity_poly.type
_entity_poly.pdbx_seq_one_letter_code
_entity_poly.pdbx_strand_id
1 'polypeptide(L)' 'MTRITIKLDDELIQQVKQAAAEVKMTQNQWLASLIQQRLANNWPQVVRDMAGSWQEFPQQEELRAALGEDKLRDSLKV' A
#
# COMPACT_ATOMS: atom_id res chain seq x y z
N MET A 1 -25.10 -12.63 7.41
CA MET A 1 -23.78 -13.24 7.13
C MET A 1 -23.87 -13.90 5.77
N THR A 2 -23.02 -13.50 4.82
CA THR A 2 -23.04 -14.03 3.45
C THR A 2 -21.99 -15.11 3.32
N ARG A 3 -22.37 -16.31 2.85
CA ARG A 3 -21.42 -17.40 2.61
C ARG A 3 -21.00 -17.37 1.14
N ILE A 4 -19.70 -17.16 0.91
CA ILE A 4 -19.09 -17.17 -0.43
C ILE A 4 -18.28 -18.45 -0.54
N THR A 5 -18.51 -19.22 -1.62
CA THR A 5 -17.69 -20.39 -1.95
C THR A 5 -16.76 -20.00 -3.09
N ILE A 6 -15.46 -20.12 -2.85
CA ILE A 6 -14.41 -19.76 -3.81
C ILE A 6 -13.59 -21.01 -4.07
N LYS A 7 -13.29 -21.29 -5.35
CA LYS A 7 -12.33 -22.33 -5.70
C LYS A 7 -10.93 -21.73 -5.65
N LEU A 8 -10.05 -22.36 -4.90
CA LEU A 8 -8.65 -22.01 -4.80
C LEU A 8 -7.85 -23.20 -5.31
N ASP A 9 -6.77 -22.92 -6.01
CA ASP A 9 -5.83 -23.96 -6.42
C ASP A 9 -5.08 -24.50 -5.21
N ASP A 10 -4.61 -25.75 -5.29
CA ASP A 10 -3.93 -26.42 -4.17
C ASP A 10 -2.69 -25.64 -3.69
N GLU A 11 -1.93 -25.03 -4.62
CA GLU A 11 -0.79 -24.18 -4.28
C GLU A 11 -1.20 -22.96 -3.45
N LEU A 12 -2.33 -22.34 -3.81
CA LEU A 12 -2.89 -21.19 -3.11
C LEU A 12 -3.38 -21.59 -1.71
N ILE A 13 -4.01 -22.77 -1.58
CA ILE A 13 -4.43 -23.32 -0.28
C ILE A 13 -3.23 -23.52 0.65
N GLN A 14 -2.10 -24.02 0.13
CA GLN A 14 -0.88 -24.16 0.93
C GLN A 14 -0.34 -22.81 1.40
N GLN A 15 -0.29 -21.81 0.52
CA GLN A 15 0.15 -20.46 0.88
C GLN A 15 -0.75 -19.84 1.95
N VAL A 16 -2.08 -19.96 1.79
CA VAL A 16 -3.07 -19.51 2.79
C VAL A 16 -2.84 -20.19 4.12
N LYS A 17 -2.60 -21.51 4.12
CA LYS A 17 -2.35 -22.27 5.35
C LYS A 17 -1.06 -21.85 6.06
N GLN A 18 0.02 -21.61 5.31
CA GLN A 18 1.29 -21.14 5.85
C GLN A 18 1.13 -19.74 6.44
N ALA A 19 0.59 -18.80 5.68
CA ALA A 19 0.39 -17.43 6.13
C ALA A 19 -0.60 -17.33 7.32
N ALA A 20 -1.63 -18.16 7.36
CA ALA A 20 -2.54 -18.23 8.51
C ALA A 20 -1.83 -18.80 9.75
N ALA A 21 -0.93 -19.77 9.58
CA ALA A 21 -0.15 -20.35 10.68
C ALA A 21 0.86 -19.36 11.28
N GLU A 22 1.53 -18.57 10.43
CA GLU A 22 2.47 -17.52 10.88
C GLU A 22 1.77 -16.47 11.76
N VAL A 23 0.54 -16.10 11.38
CA VAL A 23 -0.26 -15.08 12.08
C VAL A 23 -1.15 -15.72 13.18
N LYS A 24 -1.05 -17.03 13.42
CA LYS A 24 -1.87 -17.81 14.38
C LYS A 24 -3.38 -17.59 14.20
N MET A 25 -3.83 -17.45 12.96
CA MET A 25 -5.24 -17.24 12.60
C MET A 25 -5.82 -18.47 11.88
N THR A 26 -7.15 -18.59 11.87
CA THR A 26 -7.81 -19.58 11.01
C THR A 26 -7.75 -19.13 9.54
N GLN A 27 -7.79 -20.07 8.60
CA GLN A 27 -7.73 -19.76 7.15
C GLN A 27 -8.82 -18.77 6.72
N ASN A 28 -10.06 -18.94 7.20
CA ASN A 28 -11.17 -18.03 6.89
C ASN A 28 -10.95 -16.63 7.47
N GLN A 29 -10.42 -16.53 8.69
CA GLN A 29 -10.14 -15.24 9.32
C GLN A 29 -8.99 -14.51 8.63
N TRP A 30 -7.94 -15.24 8.25
CA TRP A 30 -6.83 -14.71 7.48
C TRP A 30 -7.30 -14.21 6.11
N LEU A 31 -8.13 -14.97 5.39
CA LEU A 31 -8.66 -14.59 4.08
C LEU A 31 -9.57 -13.35 4.19
N ALA A 32 -10.43 -13.28 5.22
CA ALA A 32 -11.25 -12.11 5.48
C ALA A 32 -10.39 -10.86 5.77
N SER A 33 -9.33 -11.01 6.57
CA SER A 33 -8.38 -9.93 6.85
C SER A 33 -7.63 -9.49 5.60
N LEU A 34 -7.23 -10.42 4.73
CA LEU A 34 -6.58 -10.12 3.46
C LEU A 34 -7.49 -9.31 2.53
N ILE A 35 -8.75 -9.71 2.41
CA ILE A 35 -9.75 -8.98 1.62
C ILE A 35 -9.94 -7.58 2.18
N GLN A 36 -10.08 -7.44 3.50
CA GLN A 36 -10.18 -6.12 4.15
C GLN A 36 -8.96 -5.25 3.90
N GLN A 37 -7.74 -5.81 3.99
CA GLN A 37 -6.50 -5.07 3.70
C GLN A 37 -6.41 -4.64 2.23
N ARG A 38 -6.80 -5.50 1.29
CA ARG A 38 -6.79 -5.16 -0.15
C ARG A 38 -7.85 -4.14 -0.52
N LEU A 39 -8.99 -4.14 0.16
CA LEU A 39 -10.07 -3.16 -0.01
C LEU A 39 -9.84 -1.88 0.81
N ALA A 40 -8.90 -1.90 1.77
CA ALA A 40 -8.55 -0.72 2.52
C ALA A 40 -7.88 0.28 1.58
N ASN A 41 -8.68 1.23 1.09
CA ASN A 41 -8.21 2.31 0.23
C ASN A 41 -7.49 3.43 1.01
N ASN A 42 -7.01 3.10 2.20
CA ASN A 42 -6.38 4.02 3.13
C ASN A 42 -4.91 3.65 3.30
N TRP A 43 -4.06 4.67 3.40
CA TRP A 43 -2.64 4.47 3.69
C TRP A 43 -2.47 3.65 4.98
N PRO A 44 -1.59 2.62 4.99
CA PRO A 44 -1.23 1.88 6.18
C PRO A 44 -0.84 2.83 7.31
N GLN A 45 -1.14 2.46 8.56
CA GLN A 45 -0.87 3.33 9.71
C GLN A 45 0.61 3.75 9.77
N VAL A 46 1.53 2.82 9.48
CA VAL A 46 2.97 3.11 9.39
C VAL A 46 3.29 4.24 8.39
N VAL A 47 2.59 4.31 7.26
CA VAL A 47 2.82 5.39 6.27
C VAL A 47 2.23 6.71 6.75
N ARG A 48 1.09 6.67 7.46
CA ARG A 48 0.50 7.86 8.07
C ARG A 48 1.33 8.40 9.22
N ASP A 49 1.92 7.53 10.03
CA ASP A 49 2.77 7.92 11.16
C ASP A 49 4.14 8.46 10.68
N MET A 50 4.56 8.08 9.47
CA MET A 50 5.73 8.67 8.82
C MET A 50 5.48 10.08 8.26
N ALA A 51 4.22 10.51 8.14
CA ALA A 51 3.92 11.87 7.70
C ALA A 51 4.37 12.88 8.77
N GLY A 52 5.44 13.63 8.47
CA GLY A 52 6.03 14.58 9.41
C GLY A 52 7.04 13.97 10.40
N SER A 53 7.46 12.71 10.20
CA SER A 53 8.50 12.09 11.04
C SER A 53 9.93 12.54 10.68
N TRP A 54 10.11 13.24 9.56
CA TRP A 54 11.38 13.85 9.21
C TRP A 54 11.67 15.04 10.13
N GLN A 55 12.66 14.86 11.01
CA GLN A 55 13.11 15.89 11.96
C GLN A 55 13.75 17.08 11.26
N GLU A 56 14.50 16.82 10.19
CA GLU A 56 15.12 17.83 9.34
C GLU A 56 14.78 17.49 7.90
N PHE A 57 13.81 18.21 7.33
CA PHE A 57 13.50 18.14 5.92
C PHE A 57 14.08 19.40 5.24
N PRO A 58 14.96 19.24 4.23
CA PRO A 58 15.55 20.37 3.53
C PRO A 58 14.46 21.27 2.93
N GLN A 59 14.73 22.57 2.87
CA GLN A 59 13.78 23.51 2.31
C GLN A 59 13.60 23.28 0.81
N GLN A 60 12.46 23.74 0.29
CA GLN A 60 12.12 23.58 -1.12
C GLN A 60 13.21 24.15 -2.04
N GLU A 61 13.83 25.26 -1.65
CA GLU A 61 14.94 25.90 -2.36
C GLU A 61 16.19 25.01 -2.39
N GLU A 62 16.53 24.34 -1.29
CA GLU A 62 17.70 23.46 -1.18
C GLU A 62 17.52 22.20 -2.04
N LEU A 63 16.30 21.62 -2.04
CA LEU A 63 15.95 20.49 -2.89
C LEU A 63 16.00 20.84 -4.37
N ARG A 64 15.62 22.07 -4.72
CA ARG A 64 15.59 22.55 -6.11
C ARG A 64 16.91 23.12 -6.59
N ALA A 65 17.86 23.40 -5.71
CA ALA A 65 19.17 23.95 -6.07
C ALA A 65 19.94 23.05 -7.06
N ALA A 66 19.74 21.73 -7.00
CA ALA A 66 20.36 20.77 -7.92
C ALA A 66 19.51 20.49 -9.18
N LEU A 67 18.27 20.98 -9.23
CA LEU A 67 17.35 20.79 -10.35
C LEU A 67 17.46 21.98 -11.31
N GLY A 68 17.37 21.70 -12.61
CA GLY A 68 17.34 22.76 -13.63
C GLY A 68 16.12 23.67 -13.47
N GLU A 69 16.19 24.88 -14.03
CA GLU A 69 15.07 25.82 -13.99
C GLU A 69 13.81 25.26 -14.67
N ASP A 70 12.65 25.47 -14.03
CA ASP A 70 11.36 25.17 -14.62
C ASP A 70 11.21 25.95 -15.94
N LYS A 71 11.15 25.22 -17.05
CA LYS A 71 10.80 25.80 -18.34
C LYS A 71 9.30 26.00 -18.41
N LEU A 72 8.87 27.15 -18.95
CA LEU A 72 7.48 27.39 -19.24
C LEU A 72 6.94 26.26 -20.13
N ARG A 73 5.74 25.79 -19.79
CA ARG A 73 5.01 24.84 -20.63
C ARG A 73 4.88 25.44 -22.02
N ASP A 74 5.31 24.69 -23.04
CA ASP A 74 5.22 25.14 -24.42
C ASP A 74 3.76 25.48 -24.75
N SER A 75 3.53 26.66 -25.32
CA SER A 75 2.19 27.08 -25.70
C SER A 75 1.70 26.16 -26.80
N LEU A 76 0.50 25.58 -26.64
CA LEU A 76 -0.17 24.87 -27.73
C LEU A 76 -0.25 25.80 -28.93
N LYS A 77 0.50 25.50 -29.98
CA LYS A 77 0.31 26.14 -31.29
C LYS A 77 -1.04 25.64 -31.81
N VAL A 78 -2.06 26.50 -31.69
CA VAL A 78 -3.38 26.33 -32.31
C VAL A 78 -3.32 26.80 -33.75
#